data_AF-A0A6P0SGV3-F1
#
_entry.id   AF-A0A6P0SGV3-F1
#
_cell.length_a   1.000
_cell.length_b   1.000
_cell.length_c   1.000
_cell.angle_alpha   90.00
_cell.angle_beta   90.00
_cell.angle_gamma   90.00
#
_symmetry.space_group_name_H-M   'P 1'
#
loop_
_entity.id
_entity.type
_entity.pdbx_description
1 polymer ?
#
loop_
_entity_poly.entity_id
_entity_poly.type
_entity_poly.pdbx_seq_one_letter_code
_entity_poly.pdbx_strand_id
1 'polypeptide(L)'
;PDGITNILTRVTGSTLSQILGTLGVNGSANLFLLNPNGIGFGSNARLDVAGSFFASTADSAIFDNGFNFSASDPNTPPLLTINIPIGLQYGSNPGSVNVTGATISIDTGQTMALLGGEVNLNGATVEVPGKWN
;
A
#
# COMPACT_ATOMS: atom_id res chain seq x y z
N PRO A 1 13.52 4.11 7.35
CA PRO A 1 14.19 5.19 8.09
C PRO A 1 14.34 4.73 9.53
N ASP A 2 15.45 5.06 10.19
CA ASP A 2 15.67 4.58 11.56
C ASP A 2 14.60 5.13 12.50
N GLY A 3 14.08 4.27 13.38
CA GLY A 3 13.03 4.63 14.34
C GLY A 3 11.61 4.76 13.77
N ILE A 4 11.40 4.51 12.46
CA ILE A 4 10.06 4.53 11.85
C ILE A 4 9.58 3.10 11.62
N THR A 5 8.44 2.75 12.23
CA THR A 5 7.79 1.44 12.03
C THR A 5 6.89 1.42 10.80
N ASN A 6 6.08 2.46 10.60
CA ASN A 6 5.10 2.52 9.52
C ASN A 6 5.19 3.87 8.79
N ILE A 7 5.12 3.83 7.46
CA ILE A 7 4.98 4.99 6.58
C ILE A 7 3.59 4.89 5.95
N LEU A 8 2.75 5.89 6.23
CA LEU A 8 1.40 5.98 5.69
C LEU A 8 1.37 7.04 4.61
N THR A 9 0.98 6.64 3.41
CA THR A 9 0.85 7.53 2.26
C THR A 9 -0.56 7.45 1.69
N ARG A 10 -1.09 8.60 1.27
CA ARG A 10 -2.38 8.67 0.60
C ARG A 10 -2.32 9.63 -0.58
N VAL A 11 -3.01 9.30 -1.66
CA VAL A 11 -3.24 10.21 -2.79
C VAL A 11 -4.62 10.84 -2.63
N THR A 12 -4.66 12.16 -2.44
CA THR A 12 -5.91 12.92 -2.28
C THR A 12 -6.38 13.60 -3.58
N GLY A 13 -5.63 13.41 -4.67
CA GLY A 13 -6.04 13.82 -6.01
C GLY A 13 -6.95 12.80 -6.68
N SER A 14 -7.32 13.05 -7.94
CA SER A 14 -8.23 12.21 -8.73
C SER A 14 -7.54 11.22 -9.67
N THR A 15 -6.21 11.10 -9.59
CA THR A 15 -5.42 10.27 -10.49
C THR A 15 -4.98 8.98 -9.83
N LEU A 16 -5.04 7.87 -10.57
CA LEU A 16 -4.48 6.59 -10.13
C LEU A 16 -2.95 6.68 -9.95
N SER A 17 -2.40 5.85 -9.06
CA SER A 17 -0.95 5.76 -8.85
C SER A 17 -0.31 4.85 -9.90
N GLN A 18 0.65 5.36 -10.68
CA GLN A 18 1.42 4.56 -11.64
C GLN A 18 2.84 4.32 -11.13
N ILE A 19 3.14 3.07 -10.76
CA ILE A 19 4.46 2.62 -10.35
C ILE A 19 5.14 2.00 -11.57
N LEU A 20 6.03 2.75 -12.20
CA LEU A 20 6.70 2.35 -13.45
C LEU A 20 8.21 2.04 -13.25
N GLY A 21 8.66 2.03 -12.00
CA GLY A 21 10.05 1.76 -11.61
C GLY A 21 10.09 1.27 -10.16
N THR A 22 11.17 1.57 -9.44
CA THR A 22 11.30 1.14 -8.04
C THR A 22 10.49 2.04 -7.11
N LEU A 23 9.59 1.43 -6.33
CA LEU A 23 8.97 2.01 -5.15
C LEU A 23 9.64 1.38 -3.92
N GLY A 24 10.18 2.19 -3.02
CA GLY A 24 10.94 1.64 -1.90
C GLY A 24 10.96 2.50 -0.65
N VAL A 25 11.50 1.90 0.40
CA VAL A 25 11.71 2.51 1.72
C VAL A 25 13.17 2.35 2.09
N ASN A 26 13.87 3.46 2.33
CA ASN A 26 15.23 3.40 2.86
C ASN A 26 15.20 3.02 4.36
N GLY A 27 15.29 1.72 4.67
CA GLY A 27 15.21 1.12 6.01
C GLY A 27 14.09 0.08 6.11
N SER A 28 13.74 -0.34 7.34
CA SER A 28 12.83 -1.49 7.56
C SER A 28 11.37 -1.13 7.86
N ALA A 29 10.94 0.10 7.59
CA ALA A 29 9.57 0.51 7.86
C ALA A 29 8.57 -0.19 6.92
N ASN A 30 7.39 -0.51 7.42
CA ASN A 30 6.26 -0.92 6.58
C ASN A 30 5.78 0.26 5.75
N LEU A 31 5.32 0.00 4.53
CA LEU A 31 4.77 1.02 3.63
C LEU A 31 3.30 0.74 3.35
N PHE A 32 2.45 1.71 3.67
CA PHE A 32 1.03 1.74 3.34
C PHE A 32 0.79 2.80 2.27
N LEU A 33 0.27 2.38 1.12
CA LEU A 33 -0.11 3.23 -0.01
C LEU A 33 -1.62 3.16 -0.21
N LEU A 34 -2.29 4.28 -0.03
CA LEU A 34 -3.73 4.43 -0.23
C LEU A 34 -4.02 5.32 -1.44
N ASN A 35 -4.75 4.82 -2.44
CA ASN A 35 -5.25 5.63 -3.55
C ASN A 35 -6.61 5.11 -4.05
N PRO A 36 -7.73 5.78 -3.72
CA PRO A 36 -9.07 5.35 -4.13
C PRO A 36 -9.26 5.21 -5.64
N ASN A 37 -8.50 5.98 -6.42
CA ASN A 37 -8.60 6.01 -7.88
C ASN A 37 -7.96 4.79 -8.55
N GLY A 38 -7.20 3.97 -7.81
CA GLY A 38 -6.50 2.80 -8.34
C GLY A 38 -4.99 2.88 -8.21
N ILE A 39 -4.36 1.71 -8.35
CA ILE A 39 -2.90 1.53 -8.28
C ILE A 39 -2.47 0.61 -9.41
N GLY A 40 -1.52 1.04 -10.24
CA GLY A 40 -0.98 0.28 -11.36
C GLY A 40 0.52 0.08 -11.24
N PHE A 41 0.98 -1.17 -11.30
CA PHE A 41 2.38 -1.55 -11.41
C PHE A 41 2.66 -1.98 -12.85
N GLY A 42 3.51 -1.20 -13.54
CA GLY A 42 3.95 -1.51 -14.90
C GLY A 42 5.03 -2.59 -14.94
N SER A 43 5.40 -3.07 -16.13
CA SER A 43 6.32 -4.21 -16.29
C SER A 43 7.72 -4.01 -15.69
N ASN A 44 8.15 -2.76 -15.52
CA ASN A 44 9.42 -2.39 -14.90
C ASN A 44 9.31 -2.10 -13.39
N ALA A 45 8.12 -2.26 -12.81
CA ALA A 45 7.89 -1.99 -11.40
C ALA A 45 8.69 -2.96 -10.52
N ARG A 46 9.30 -2.41 -9.48
CA ARG A 46 10.00 -3.17 -8.44
C ARG A 46 9.63 -2.61 -7.08
N LEU A 47 9.61 -3.47 -6.08
CA LEU A 47 9.52 -3.06 -4.69
C LEU A 47 10.91 -3.20 -4.06
N ASP A 48 11.33 -2.15 -3.36
CA ASP A 48 12.53 -2.14 -2.53
C ASP A 48 12.11 -1.81 -1.10
N VAL A 49 11.43 -2.77 -0.47
CA VAL A 49 10.78 -2.63 0.83
C VAL A 49 11.18 -3.82 1.71
N ALA A 50 12.01 -3.55 2.71
CA ALA A 50 12.44 -4.56 3.68
C ALA A 50 11.38 -4.88 4.76
N GLY A 51 10.42 -3.98 4.94
CA GLY A 51 9.23 -4.19 5.76
C GLY A 51 8.07 -4.82 4.97
N SER A 52 6.87 -4.76 5.55
CA SER A 52 5.64 -5.16 4.86
C SER A 52 5.11 -4.05 3.94
N PHE A 53 4.45 -4.44 2.86
CA PHE A 53 3.89 -3.53 1.86
C PHE A 53 2.38 -3.72 1.72
N PHE A 54 1.63 -2.63 1.83
CA PHE A 54 0.18 -2.60 1.70
C PHE A 54 -0.20 -1.56 0.64
N ALA A 55 -0.80 -1.99 -0.45
CA ALA A 55 -1.34 -1.13 -1.50
C ALA A 55 -2.86 -1.29 -1.53
N SER A 56 -3.60 -0.20 -1.27
CA SER A 56 -5.05 -0.24 -1.22
C SER A 56 -5.75 0.88 -1.98
N THR A 57 -6.92 0.57 -2.55
CA THR A 57 -7.84 1.54 -3.16
C THR A 57 -9.02 1.89 -2.26
N ALA A 58 -8.91 1.63 -0.97
CA ALA A 58 -9.85 2.14 0.02
C ALA A 58 -9.83 3.68 0.07
N ASP A 59 -10.96 4.26 0.45
CA ASP A 59 -11.12 5.68 0.73
C ASP A 59 -10.34 6.08 1.98
N SER A 60 -10.30 5.20 2.97
CA SER A 60 -9.60 5.47 4.21
C SER A 60 -9.13 4.24 4.98
N ALA A 61 -8.23 4.47 5.93
CA ALA A 61 -7.79 3.49 6.91
C ALA A 61 -8.20 3.95 8.33
N ILE A 62 -8.84 3.06 9.08
CA ILE A 62 -9.35 3.32 10.43
C ILE A 62 -8.40 2.72 11.45
N PHE A 63 -8.02 3.50 12.46
CA PHE A 63 -7.15 3.08 13.56
C PHE A 63 -7.97 2.72 14.80
N ASP A 64 -7.36 1.98 15.72
CA ASP A 64 -7.99 1.50 16.95
C ASP A 64 -8.53 2.63 17.84
N ASN A 65 -7.87 3.78 17.82
CA ASN A 65 -8.30 5.01 18.50
C ASN A 65 -9.43 5.76 17.77
N GLY A 66 -9.97 5.20 16.69
CA GLY A 66 -11.01 5.80 15.86
C GLY A 66 -10.51 6.86 14.88
N PHE A 67 -9.19 7.11 14.79
CA PHE A 67 -8.65 8.04 13.81
C PHE A 67 -8.90 7.52 12.38
N ASN A 68 -9.34 8.42 11.50
CA ASN A 68 -9.66 8.11 10.11
C ASN A 68 -8.64 8.75 9.16
N PHE A 69 -7.69 7.97 8.68
CA PHE A 69 -6.71 8.41 7.70
C PHE A 69 -7.31 8.30 6.29
N SER A 70 -8.04 9.34 5.88
CA SER A 70 -8.82 9.35 4.63
C SER A 70 -8.10 10.03 3.47
N ALA A 71 -8.13 9.40 2.30
CA ALA A 71 -7.71 9.92 1.01
C ALA A 71 -8.80 10.75 0.31
N SER A 72 -10.08 10.39 0.50
CA SER A 72 -11.22 11.08 -0.13
C SER A 72 -11.74 12.29 0.66
N ASP A 73 -11.52 12.32 1.98
CA ASP A 73 -11.84 13.43 2.88
C ASP A 73 -10.65 13.72 3.83
N PRO A 74 -9.58 14.36 3.32
CA PRO A 74 -8.30 14.42 4.00
C PRO A 74 -8.31 15.37 5.20
N ASN A 75 -8.30 14.80 6.40
CA ASN A 75 -8.06 15.53 7.64
C ASN A 75 -6.55 15.72 7.91
N THR A 76 -6.20 16.72 8.72
CA THR A 76 -4.83 16.91 9.20
C THR A 76 -4.42 15.71 10.05
N PRO A 77 -3.36 14.97 9.70
CA PRO A 77 -2.94 13.81 10.48
C PRO A 77 -2.40 14.27 11.84
N PRO A 78 -2.69 13.54 12.94
CA PRO A 78 -2.10 13.84 14.24
C PRO A 78 -0.59 13.58 14.19
N LEU A 79 0.18 14.38 14.95
CA LEU A 79 1.64 14.30 14.97
C LEU A 79 2.19 12.94 15.46
N LEU A 80 1.39 12.19 16.23
CA LEU A 80 1.75 10.86 16.71
C LEU A 80 0.56 9.92 16.53
N THR A 81 0.64 9.04 15.53
CA THR A 81 -0.23 7.86 15.43
C THR A 81 0.68 6.65 15.49
N ILE A 82 0.67 5.93 16.62
CA ILE A 82 1.59 4.84 16.92
C ILE A 82 1.06 3.46 16.52
N ASN A 83 -0.15 3.37 15.98
CA ASN A 83 -0.80 2.08 15.75
C ASN A 83 -1.00 1.72 14.28
N ILE A 84 -1.29 0.45 14.03
CA ILE A 84 -1.69 -0.09 12.72
C ILE A 84 -3.18 0.15 12.48
N PRO A 85 -3.62 0.33 11.22
CA PRO A 85 -5.04 0.42 10.93
C PRO A 85 -5.73 -0.92 11.25
N ILE A 86 -6.87 -0.84 11.94
CA ILE A 86 -7.74 -1.98 12.27
C ILE A 86 -8.74 -2.29 11.15
N GLY A 87 -8.92 -1.38 10.19
CA GLY A 87 -9.84 -1.57 9.08
C GLY A 87 -9.58 -0.63 7.91
N LEU A 88 -10.10 -1.03 6.75
CA LEU A 88 -10.15 -0.21 5.53
C LEU A 88 -11.61 0.10 5.22
N GLN A 89 -11.89 1.34 4.82
CA GLN A 89 -13.21 1.74 4.35
C GLN A 89 -13.14 2.05 2.86
N TYR A 90 -13.93 1.31 2.07
CA TYR A 90 -14.04 1.55 0.65
C TYR A 90 -15.24 2.47 0.38
N GLY A 91 -15.08 3.38 -0.59
CA GLY A 91 -16.20 4.11 -1.16
C GLY A 91 -17.13 3.20 -1.98
N SER A 92 -18.08 3.82 -2.69
CA SER A 92 -19.07 3.10 -3.52
C SER A 92 -18.49 2.45 -4.78
N ASN A 93 -17.36 2.96 -5.28
CA ASN A 93 -16.71 2.46 -6.49
C ASN A 93 -15.19 2.48 -6.33
N PRO A 94 -14.62 1.56 -5.54
CA PRO A 94 -13.19 1.54 -5.31
C PRO A 94 -12.42 1.17 -6.58
N GLY A 95 -11.31 1.87 -6.84
CA GLY A 95 -10.47 1.60 -7.99
C GLY A 95 -9.84 0.20 -7.96
N SER A 96 -9.20 -0.19 -9.06
CA SER A 96 -8.51 -1.47 -9.17
C SER A 96 -7.03 -1.37 -8.80
N VAL A 97 -6.48 -2.49 -8.32
CA VAL A 97 -5.03 -2.72 -8.24
C VAL A 97 -4.63 -3.59 -9.42
N ASN A 98 -3.73 -3.12 -10.26
CA ASN A 98 -3.29 -3.82 -11.46
C ASN A 98 -1.78 -4.04 -11.40
N VAL A 99 -1.33 -5.28 -11.62
CA VAL A 99 0.08 -5.61 -11.80
C VAL A 99 0.21 -6.22 -13.18
N THR A 100 0.97 -5.58 -14.08
CA THR A 100 1.04 -5.95 -15.50
C THR A 100 2.48 -6.23 -15.90
N GLY A 101 2.78 -7.49 -16.20
CA GLY A 101 4.10 -7.90 -16.70
C GLY A 101 5.26 -7.72 -15.72
N ALA A 102 4.97 -7.46 -14.43
CA ALA A 102 5.95 -7.17 -13.41
C ALA A 102 6.17 -8.38 -12.48
N THR A 103 7.39 -8.53 -11.97
CA THR A 103 7.64 -9.34 -10.78
C THR A 103 7.79 -8.39 -9.60
N ILE A 104 6.84 -8.43 -8.67
CA ILE A 104 6.91 -7.68 -7.42
C ILE A 104 7.16 -8.65 -6.27
N SER A 105 8.15 -8.34 -5.45
CA SER A 105 8.56 -9.17 -4.33
C SER A 105 8.89 -8.31 -3.12
N ILE A 106 8.83 -8.91 -1.93
CA ILE A 106 9.28 -8.29 -0.68
C ILE A 106 10.16 -9.28 0.09
N ASP A 107 10.79 -8.78 1.15
CA ASP A 107 11.67 -9.56 2.00
C ASP A 107 10.95 -10.73 2.69
N THR A 108 11.75 -11.74 3.05
CA THR A 108 11.26 -12.99 3.65
C THR A 108 10.57 -12.75 5.00
N GLY A 109 9.38 -13.33 5.16
CA GLY A 109 8.56 -13.23 6.37
C GLY A 109 7.84 -11.90 6.55
N GLN A 110 7.79 -11.08 5.51
CA GLN A 110 6.98 -9.86 5.46
C GLN A 110 5.63 -10.13 4.79
N THR A 111 4.71 -9.18 4.90
CA THR A 111 3.39 -9.24 4.26
C THR A 111 3.34 -8.34 3.04
N MET A 112 2.84 -8.86 1.92
CA MET A 112 2.37 -8.04 0.80
C MET A 112 0.85 -8.12 0.75
N ALA A 113 0.18 -6.98 0.78
CA ALA A 113 -1.27 -6.91 0.62
C ALA A 113 -1.62 -5.98 -0.56
N LEU A 114 -2.32 -6.51 -1.55
CA LEU A 114 -2.89 -5.77 -2.67
C LEU A 114 -4.41 -5.82 -2.51
N LEU A 115 -5.03 -4.67 -2.23
CA LEU A 115 -6.39 -4.60 -1.72
C LEU A 115 -7.20 -3.55 -2.49
N GLY A 116 -8.08 -3.96 -3.40
CA GLY A 116 -8.91 -3.00 -4.11
C GLY A 116 -10.28 -3.54 -4.49
N GLY A 117 -11.05 -2.74 -5.24
CA GLY A 117 -12.32 -3.20 -5.82
C GLY A 117 -12.11 -4.43 -6.69
N GLU A 118 -11.05 -4.39 -7.49
CA GLU A 118 -10.53 -5.52 -8.25
C GLU A 118 -9.01 -5.60 -8.06
N VAL A 119 -8.46 -6.82 -8.13
CA VAL A 119 -7.01 -7.07 -8.14
C VAL A 119 -6.69 -7.91 -9.38
N ASN A 120 -6.02 -7.30 -10.35
CA ASN A 120 -5.70 -7.91 -11.64
C ASN A 120 -4.19 -8.18 -11.75
N LEU A 121 -3.82 -9.45 -11.94
CA LEU A 121 -2.43 -9.90 -12.08
C LEU A 121 -2.19 -10.42 -13.50
N ASN A 122 -1.86 -9.52 -14.42
CA ASN A 122 -1.78 -9.80 -15.86
C ASN A 122 -0.33 -10.07 -16.28
N GLY A 123 0.02 -11.35 -16.44
CA GLY A 123 1.41 -11.74 -16.72
C GLY A 123 2.38 -11.32 -15.60
N ALA A 124 1.87 -11.17 -14.38
CA ALA A 124 2.61 -10.72 -13.22
C ALA A 124 3.01 -11.89 -12.33
N THR A 125 4.10 -11.72 -11.59
CA THR A 125 4.51 -12.60 -10.50
C THR A 125 4.50 -11.80 -9.21
N VAL A 126 3.88 -12.35 -8.16
CA VAL A 126 3.87 -11.78 -6.82
C VAL A 126 4.57 -12.76 -5.89
N GLU A 127 5.72 -12.37 -5.33
CA GLU A 127 6.54 -13.25 -4.50
C GLU A 127 6.58 -12.76 -3.05
N VAL A 128 6.14 -13.62 -2.14
CA VAL A 128 6.18 -13.37 -0.69
C VAL A 128 6.81 -14.58 0.00
N PRO A 129 8.14 -14.62 0.11
CA PRO A 129 8.83 -15.77 0.71
C PRO A 129 8.47 -15.91 2.19
N GLY A 130 8.05 -17.11 2.61
CA GLY A 130 7.81 -17.43 4.01
C GLY A 130 9.13 -17.59 4.79
N LYS A 131 9.10 -17.33 6.09
CA LYS A 131 10.20 -17.75 6.98
C LYS A 131 10.06 -19.25 7.27
N TRP A 132 11.08 -20.02 6.92
CA TRP A 132 11.24 -21.38 7.43
C TRP A 132 11.86 -21.28 8.82
N ASN A 133 11.21 -21.89 9.81
CA ASN A 133 11.75 -22.03 11.17
C ASN A 133 12.68 -23.24 11.26
#